data_AF-A0A7S4PZ20-F1
#
_entry.id   AF-A0A7S4PZ20-F1
#
_cell.length_a   1.000
_cell.length_b   1.000
_cell.length_c   1.000
_cell.angle_alpha   90.00
_cell.angle_beta   90.00
_cell.angle_gamma   90.00
#
_symmetry.space_group_name_H-M   'P 1'
#
loop_
_entity.id
_entity.type
_entity.pdbx_description
1 polymer ?
#
loop_
_entity_poly.entity_id
_entity_poly.type
_entity_poly.pdbx_seq_one_letter_code
_entity_poly.pdbx_strand_id
1 'polypeptide(L)'
;SSRPPSSACSPVPRRRPSFPVHRGPGDSEGLSGMRTTHLGGARGTGRCREIRVPQNTTLGRMVKRDPVRAAKYDLVVVPPWYKNKPWPPPPVSPYRRSPTRCAYSSERTDSALRSPTSRWGIVRALATMVVLCAEAKQRRLAMMRRPSEGYITMSLHPSSEEDEVKVDFFTARMGLSQQLEEHYTWIFDRFVSRGKRRISGQGFQRALCEAGIVANSVAEQDTFRMVQTKVIEHCRGDESLEDEPDPARGKSISWSLDEFLMMLAGMRQFAIQERWKANEALASELGISPTALEEFRSVFEEADDDESGFIGVQELQRMLTLVDLHPTDKELKLLLRRLGIGEELTFTDFLQIMVKVEEFVRPDEK
;
A
#
# COMPACT_ATOMS: atom_id res chain seq x y z
N SER A 1 1.46 -60.55 -25.07
CA SER A 1 0.50 -59.52 -24.64
C SER A 1 1.27 -58.28 -24.19
N SER A 2 1.74 -57.47 -25.12
CA SER A 2 1.12 -56.21 -25.58
C SER A 2 1.29 -55.05 -24.58
N ARG A 3 2.45 -54.38 -24.65
CA ARG A 3 2.67 -53.00 -24.17
C ARG A 3 2.17 -52.02 -25.24
N PRO A 4 1.57 -50.86 -24.87
CA PRO A 4 1.21 -49.83 -25.85
C PRO A 4 2.41 -48.93 -26.18
N PRO A 5 2.42 -48.28 -27.37
CA PRO A 5 3.51 -47.42 -27.79
C PRO A 5 3.41 -46.01 -27.20
N SER A 6 4.56 -45.48 -26.80
CA SER A 6 4.80 -44.11 -26.38
C SER A 6 4.60 -43.13 -27.53
N SER A 7 3.65 -42.20 -27.38
CA SER A 7 3.42 -41.08 -28.28
C SER A 7 4.52 -40.02 -28.15
N ALA A 8 5.30 -39.82 -29.21
CA ALA A 8 6.25 -38.75 -29.35
C ALA A 8 5.52 -37.42 -29.68
N CYS A 9 5.57 -36.45 -28.77
CA CYS A 9 5.18 -35.08 -29.05
C CYS A 9 6.36 -34.34 -29.69
N SER A 10 6.19 -33.91 -30.95
CA SER A 10 7.13 -33.01 -31.63
C SER A 10 7.04 -31.57 -31.06
N PRO A 11 8.16 -30.84 -30.96
CA PRO A 11 8.15 -29.46 -30.49
C PRO A 11 7.67 -28.49 -31.59
N VAL A 12 6.70 -27.65 -31.24
CA VAL A 12 6.22 -26.53 -32.07
C VAL A 12 7.26 -25.40 -32.07
N PRO A 13 7.72 -24.88 -33.23
CA PRO A 13 8.64 -23.76 -33.27
C PRO A 13 7.92 -22.45 -32.94
N ARG A 14 8.24 -21.85 -31.79
CA ARG A 14 7.79 -20.49 -31.43
C ARG A 14 8.53 -19.45 -32.28
N ARG A 15 7.81 -18.81 -33.19
CA ARG A 15 8.27 -17.62 -33.93
C ARG A 15 8.52 -16.47 -32.95
N ARG A 16 9.73 -15.91 -32.96
CA ARG A 16 10.08 -14.68 -32.23
C ARG A 16 9.53 -13.45 -32.99
N PRO A 17 8.93 -12.47 -32.30
CA PRO A 17 8.66 -11.17 -32.89
C PRO A 17 9.96 -10.37 -33.03
N SER A 18 10.26 -9.98 -34.26
CA SER A 18 11.36 -9.09 -34.63
C SER A 18 10.97 -7.64 -34.34
N PHE A 19 11.68 -6.99 -33.43
CA PHE A 19 11.60 -5.54 -33.21
C PHE A 19 12.62 -4.80 -34.10
N PRO A 20 12.26 -3.62 -34.65
CA PRO A 20 13.13 -2.87 -35.55
C PRO A 20 14.26 -2.18 -34.79
N VAL A 21 15.48 -2.37 -35.30
CA VAL A 21 16.71 -1.71 -34.86
C VAL A 21 16.71 -0.26 -35.37
N HIS A 22 16.61 0.72 -34.47
CA HIS A 22 16.88 2.10 -34.81
C HIS A 22 18.40 2.31 -34.92
N ARG A 23 18.87 2.54 -36.15
CA ARG A 23 20.22 3.04 -36.46
C ARG A 23 20.33 4.49 -35.99
N GLY A 24 21.33 4.80 -35.18
CA GLY A 24 21.80 6.17 -34.95
C GLY A 24 22.65 6.65 -36.12
N PRO A 25 22.67 7.96 -36.43
CA PRO A 25 23.62 8.54 -37.37
C PRO A 25 24.95 8.86 -36.67
N GLY A 26 26.04 8.51 -37.36
CA GLY A 26 27.41 8.68 -36.92
C GLY A 26 27.98 10.08 -37.09
N ASP A 27 29.11 10.24 -36.40
CA ASP A 27 30.37 10.90 -36.75
C ASP A 27 30.36 12.05 -37.77
N SER A 28 30.86 13.20 -37.29
CA SER A 28 31.71 14.08 -38.09
C SER A 28 32.69 14.82 -37.17
N GLU A 29 33.96 14.55 -37.37
CA GLU A 29 35.10 15.32 -36.86
C GLU A 29 35.15 16.73 -37.45
N GLY A 30 35.83 17.66 -36.76
CA GLY A 30 36.60 18.70 -37.45
C GLY A 30 36.44 20.16 -36.99
N LEU A 31 37.53 20.66 -36.39
CA LEU A 31 38.13 22.00 -36.60
C LEU A 31 37.59 23.24 -35.83
N SER A 32 38.49 23.74 -34.97
CA SER A 32 39.10 25.09 -34.97
C SER A 32 38.21 26.35 -35.11
N GLY A 33 38.40 27.29 -34.18
CA GLY A 33 38.61 28.69 -34.56
C GLY A 33 37.58 29.71 -34.08
N MET A 34 38.07 30.61 -33.23
CA MET A 34 37.59 31.97 -32.91
C MET A 34 36.47 32.57 -33.79
N ARG A 35 35.49 33.22 -33.14
CA ARG A 35 35.35 34.69 -33.08
C ARG A 35 34.03 35.10 -32.43
N THR A 36 34.15 35.99 -31.47
CA THR A 36 33.12 36.90 -30.98
C THR A 36 32.61 37.79 -32.11
N THR A 37 31.31 37.74 -32.39
CA THR A 37 30.58 38.91 -32.92
C THR A 37 29.14 38.89 -32.40
N HIS A 38 28.81 39.96 -31.68
CA HIS A 38 27.44 40.47 -31.56
C HIS A 38 26.85 40.64 -32.96
N LEU A 39 25.58 40.28 -33.16
CA LEU A 39 24.63 41.05 -33.97
C LEU A 39 23.20 40.55 -33.74
N GLY A 40 22.29 41.52 -33.65
CA GLY A 40 20.92 41.37 -33.19
C GLY A 40 20.01 40.61 -34.15
N GLY A 41 19.16 39.75 -33.57
CA GLY A 41 18.01 39.15 -34.23
C GLY A 41 16.74 39.62 -33.54
N ALA A 42 16.00 40.51 -34.20
CA ALA A 42 14.65 40.92 -33.81
C ALA A 42 13.73 39.70 -33.81
N ARG A 43 13.44 39.16 -32.62
CA ARG A 43 12.47 38.07 -32.43
C ARG A 43 11.10 38.67 -32.13
N GLY A 44 10.10 38.12 -32.81
CA GLY A 44 8.72 38.56 -32.77
C GLY A 44 8.17 38.71 -31.36
N THR A 45 7.21 39.62 -31.25
CA THR A 45 6.44 39.98 -30.05
C THR A 45 5.53 38.83 -29.58
N GLY A 46 6.10 37.66 -29.35
CA GLY A 46 5.48 36.64 -28.51
C GLY A 46 5.45 37.17 -27.09
N ARG A 47 4.27 37.37 -26.52
CA ARG A 47 4.11 37.78 -25.12
C ARG A 47 4.72 36.67 -24.24
N CYS A 48 5.98 36.81 -23.84
CA CYS A 48 6.55 35.98 -22.79
C CYS A 48 5.65 36.10 -21.57
N ARG A 49 5.10 34.97 -21.14
CA ARG A 49 4.23 34.92 -19.96
C ARG A 49 5.14 35.00 -18.74
N GLU A 50 5.16 36.15 -18.09
CA GLU A 50 5.79 36.36 -16.79
C GLU A 50 5.26 35.33 -15.79
N ILE A 51 6.14 34.48 -15.25
CA ILE A 51 5.78 33.44 -14.28
C ILE A 51 5.94 34.02 -12.87
N ARG A 52 4.81 34.19 -12.18
CA ARG A 52 4.76 34.82 -10.85
C ARG A 52 4.92 33.80 -9.73
N VAL A 53 5.98 33.93 -8.94
CA VAL A 53 6.34 33.00 -7.85
C VAL A 53 6.14 33.66 -6.48
N PRO A 54 5.33 33.09 -5.57
CA PRO A 54 5.16 33.64 -4.22
C PRO A 54 6.45 33.63 -3.40
N GLN A 55 6.74 34.73 -2.71
CA GLN A 55 7.98 34.94 -1.95
C GLN A 55 8.22 33.93 -0.81
N ASN A 56 7.16 33.34 -0.25
CA ASN A 56 7.24 32.36 0.83
C ASN A 56 7.64 30.95 0.37
N THR A 57 7.66 30.69 -0.94
CA THR A 57 8.12 29.41 -1.49
C THR A 57 9.65 29.33 -1.53
N THR A 58 10.21 28.12 -1.54
CA THR A 58 11.67 27.91 -1.70
C THR A 58 12.18 28.55 -2.99
N LEU A 59 11.45 28.40 -4.10
CA LEU A 59 11.78 29.03 -5.37
C LEU A 59 11.70 30.57 -5.30
N GLY A 60 10.68 31.12 -4.62
CA GLY A 60 10.56 32.56 -4.41
C GLY A 60 11.71 33.15 -3.59
N ARG A 61 12.21 32.41 -2.59
CA ARG A 61 13.42 32.79 -1.83
C ARG A 61 14.67 32.78 -2.69
N MET A 62 14.81 31.82 -3.61
CA MET A 62 15.92 31.76 -4.57
C MET A 62 15.86 32.92 -5.57
N VAL A 63 14.69 33.21 -6.16
CA VAL A 63 14.50 34.33 -7.09
C VAL A 63 14.76 35.67 -6.41
N LYS A 64 14.36 35.83 -5.14
CA LYS A 64 14.63 37.05 -4.37
C LYS A 64 16.13 37.27 -4.12
N ARG A 65 16.90 36.19 -3.93
CA ARG A 65 18.36 36.27 -3.70
C ARG A 65 19.14 36.62 -4.97
N ASP A 66 18.67 36.15 -6.13
CA ASP A 66 19.35 36.36 -7.42
C ASP A 66 18.33 36.71 -8.53
N PRO A 67 17.92 37.98 -8.63
CA PRO A 67 16.92 38.41 -9.61
C PRO A 67 17.47 38.38 -11.05
N VAL A 68 18.78 38.49 -11.24
CA VAL A 68 19.41 38.48 -12.56
C VAL A 68 19.32 37.09 -13.17
N ARG A 69 19.59 36.04 -12.38
CA ARG A 69 19.44 34.66 -12.83
C ARG A 69 17.97 34.29 -13.08
N ALA A 70 17.04 34.85 -12.30
CA ALA A 70 15.61 34.61 -12.45
C ALA A 70 15.01 35.27 -13.70
N ALA A 71 15.48 36.46 -14.07
CA ALA A 71 15.06 37.17 -15.28
C ALA A 71 15.34 36.34 -16.56
N LYS A 72 16.37 35.48 -16.55
CA LYS A 72 16.65 34.54 -17.64
C LYS A 72 15.50 33.54 -17.91
N TYR A 73 14.66 33.31 -16.91
CA TYR A 73 13.55 32.35 -16.95
C TYR A 73 12.17 33.02 -16.83
N ASP A 74 12.09 34.35 -17.02
CA ASP A 74 10.85 35.12 -16.87
C ASP A 74 10.16 34.95 -15.51
N LEU A 75 10.93 34.69 -14.44
CA LEU A 75 10.40 34.52 -13.08
C LEU A 75 10.37 35.85 -12.32
N VAL A 76 9.21 36.20 -11.78
CA VAL A 76 9.02 37.41 -10.96
C VAL A 76 8.46 37.04 -9.59
N VAL A 77 9.11 37.54 -8.54
CA VAL A 77 8.63 37.34 -7.17
C VAL A 77 7.43 38.24 -6.90
N VAL A 78 6.37 37.63 -6.40
CA VAL A 78 5.17 38.35 -5.94
C VAL A 78 5.00 38.20 -4.42
N PRO A 79 4.40 39.19 -3.74
CA PRO A 79 4.08 39.09 -2.32
C PRO A 79 3.21 37.84 -2.02
N PRO A 80 3.30 37.26 -0.81
CA PRO A 80 2.57 36.04 -0.47
C PRO A 80 1.05 36.11 -0.67
N TRP A 81 0.45 37.29 -0.52
CA TRP A 81 -0.98 37.53 -0.66
C TRP A 81 -1.47 37.65 -2.12
N TYR A 82 -0.57 37.60 -3.11
CA TYR A 82 -0.89 37.90 -4.51
C TYR A 82 -1.90 36.94 -5.17
N LYS A 83 -2.01 35.69 -4.69
CA LYS A 83 -3.00 34.71 -5.20
C LYS A 83 -4.35 34.76 -4.48
N ASN A 84 -4.40 35.34 -3.28
CA ASN A 84 -5.64 35.49 -2.51
C ASN A 84 -6.15 36.91 -2.69
N LYS A 85 -6.61 37.24 -3.90
CA LYS A 85 -7.57 38.35 -3.99
C LYS A 85 -8.79 37.92 -3.17
N PRO A 86 -9.21 38.67 -2.13
CA PRO A 86 -10.45 38.38 -1.43
C PRO A 86 -11.55 38.48 -2.47
N TRP A 87 -12.04 37.32 -2.92
CA TRP A 87 -13.25 37.23 -3.72
C TRP A 87 -14.35 37.90 -2.89
N PRO A 88 -15.14 38.84 -3.44
CA PRO A 88 -16.31 39.33 -2.71
C PRO A 88 -17.18 38.11 -2.36
N PRO A 89 -17.64 37.96 -1.11
CA PRO A 89 -18.53 36.87 -0.78
C PRO A 89 -19.73 36.92 -1.74
N PRO A 90 -20.16 35.78 -2.32
CA PRO A 90 -21.35 35.76 -3.15
C PRO A 90 -22.51 36.37 -2.34
N PRO A 91 -23.36 37.22 -2.96
CA PRO A 91 -24.44 37.89 -2.26
C PRO A 91 -25.31 36.85 -1.55
N VAL A 92 -25.33 36.93 -0.22
CA VAL A 92 -26.10 36.02 0.62
C VAL A 92 -27.57 36.38 0.44
N SER A 93 -28.30 35.60 -0.36
CA SER A 93 -29.75 35.73 -0.46
C SER A 93 -30.37 35.42 0.91
N PRO A 94 -31.09 36.35 1.56
CA PRO A 94 -31.74 36.08 2.84
C PRO A 94 -32.85 35.06 2.63
N TYR A 95 -32.59 33.80 2.97
CA TYR A 95 -33.62 32.77 3.01
C TYR A 95 -34.64 33.12 4.09
N ARG A 96 -35.82 33.51 3.62
CA ARG A 96 -37.04 33.76 4.40
C ARG A 96 -37.49 32.44 5.03
N ARG A 97 -37.20 32.22 6.32
CA ARG A 97 -37.75 31.08 7.06
C ARG A 97 -39.24 31.32 7.31
N SER A 98 -40.09 30.52 6.67
CA SER A 98 -41.51 30.39 7.02
C SER A 98 -41.65 29.57 8.30
N PRO A 99 -42.41 30.02 9.31
CA PRO A 99 -42.67 29.24 10.50
C PRO A 99 -43.83 28.27 10.23
N THR A 100 -43.53 27.00 9.92
CA THR A 100 -44.54 25.96 9.87
C THR A 100 -44.68 25.33 11.25
N ARG A 101 -45.72 25.78 11.95
CA ARG A 101 -46.20 25.24 13.23
C ARG A 101 -46.96 23.95 12.93
N CYS A 102 -46.37 22.79 13.20
CA CYS A 102 -47.09 21.51 13.25
C CYS A 102 -47.08 21.00 14.69
N ALA A 103 -48.26 21.03 15.31
CA ALA A 103 -48.55 20.27 16.52
C ALA A 103 -48.52 18.78 16.16
N TYR A 104 -47.67 18.01 16.85
CA TYR A 104 -47.62 16.56 16.72
C TYR A 104 -48.14 15.96 18.02
N SER A 105 -49.27 15.27 17.91
CA SER A 105 -49.92 14.47 18.93
C SER A 105 -48.99 13.33 19.38
N SER A 106 -48.80 13.24 20.70
CA SER A 106 -48.20 12.10 21.37
C SER A 106 -49.10 10.89 21.24
N GLU A 107 -48.66 9.87 20.53
CA GLU A 107 -48.91 8.44 20.76
C GLU A 107 -48.24 7.68 19.61
N ARG A 108 -46.95 7.37 19.79
CA ARG A 108 -46.18 6.58 18.85
C ARG A 108 -45.88 5.25 19.51
N THR A 109 -46.55 4.22 19.00
CA THR A 109 -46.36 2.82 19.33
C THR A 109 -44.98 2.34 18.87
N ASP A 110 -44.31 1.56 19.71
CA ASP A 110 -42.94 1.01 19.57
C ASP A 110 -42.69 0.08 18.34
N SER A 111 -43.61 -0.02 17.38
CA SER A 111 -43.46 -0.97 16.26
C SER A 111 -42.54 -0.48 15.14
N ALA A 112 -42.17 0.81 15.10
CA ALA A 112 -41.30 1.37 14.07
C ALA A 112 -39.80 1.04 14.24
N LEU A 113 -39.39 0.46 15.39
CA LEU A 113 -37.99 0.04 15.62
C LEU A 113 -37.63 -1.30 14.96
N ARG A 114 -38.60 -1.99 14.33
CA ARG A 114 -38.40 -3.32 13.73
C ARG A 114 -38.28 -3.33 12.20
N SER A 115 -38.28 -2.18 11.51
CA SER A 115 -38.05 -2.21 10.06
C SER A 115 -36.56 -2.48 9.77
N PRO A 116 -36.20 -3.46 8.92
CA PRO A 116 -34.81 -3.72 8.55
C PRO A 116 -34.10 -2.52 7.90
N THR A 117 -34.88 -1.61 7.31
CA THR A 117 -34.46 -0.36 6.68
C THR A 117 -34.28 0.81 7.66
N SER A 118 -34.65 0.59 8.93
CA SER A 118 -34.37 1.54 9.99
C SER A 118 -32.86 1.70 10.14
N ARG A 119 -32.39 2.92 10.42
CA ARG A 119 -30.98 3.18 10.77
C ARG A 119 -30.46 2.22 11.84
N TRP A 120 -31.36 1.78 12.72
CA TRP A 120 -31.09 0.84 13.81
C TRP A 120 -30.97 -0.61 13.35
N GLY A 121 -31.64 -0.99 12.27
CA GLY A 121 -31.48 -2.31 11.65
C GLY A 121 -30.07 -2.53 11.14
N ILE A 122 -29.48 -1.51 10.49
CA ILE A 122 -28.11 -1.59 9.95
C ILE A 122 -27.07 -1.75 11.07
N VAL A 123 -27.18 -0.98 12.15
CA VAL A 123 -26.25 -1.07 13.29
C VAL A 123 -26.33 -2.44 13.97
N ARG A 124 -27.55 -2.91 14.26
CA ARG A 124 -27.76 -4.22 14.90
C ARG A 124 -27.20 -5.36 14.07
N ALA A 125 -27.22 -5.19 12.76
CA ALA A 125 -26.84 -6.24 11.86
C ALA A 125 -25.34 -6.17 11.47
N LEU A 126 -24.69 -5.00 11.55
CA LEU A 126 -23.23 -4.89 11.65
C LEU A 126 -22.69 -5.62 12.90
N ALA A 127 -23.39 -5.53 14.03
CA ALA A 127 -23.01 -6.30 15.22
C ALA A 127 -23.20 -7.81 15.02
N THR A 128 -24.30 -8.20 14.37
CA THR A 128 -24.58 -9.61 14.04
C THR A 128 -23.54 -10.16 13.06
N MET A 129 -23.06 -9.33 12.14
CA MET A 129 -21.89 -9.55 11.26
C MET A 129 -20.65 -9.98 12.01
N VAL A 130 -20.24 -9.23 13.04
CA VAL A 130 -19.05 -9.57 13.81
C VAL A 130 -19.20 -10.95 14.45
N VAL A 131 -20.36 -11.22 15.06
CA VAL A 131 -20.64 -12.52 15.71
C VAL A 131 -20.67 -13.66 14.69
N LEU A 132 -21.36 -13.48 13.57
CA LEU A 132 -21.48 -14.50 12.52
C LEU A 132 -20.16 -14.74 11.79
N CYS A 133 -19.36 -13.71 11.52
CA CYS A 133 -18.02 -13.86 10.95
C CYS A 133 -17.08 -14.58 11.94
N ALA A 134 -17.16 -14.28 13.24
CA ALA A 134 -16.41 -15.01 14.25
C ALA A 134 -16.81 -16.49 14.30
N GLU A 135 -18.11 -16.81 14.27
CA GLU A 135 -18.60 -18.19 14.22
C GLU A 135 -18.26 -18.91 12.91
N ALA A 136 -18.40 -18.24 11.77
CA ALA A 136 -18.07 -18.78 10.45
C ALA A 136 -16.57 -19.08 10.34
N LYS A 137 -15.72 -18.19 10.86
CA LYS A 137 -14.28 -18.42 11.01
C LYS A 137 -14.01 -19.60 11.93
N GLN A 138 -14.68 -19.72 13.08
CA GLN A 138 -14.56 -20.89 13.95
C GLN A 138 -14.97 -22.18 13.26
N ARG A 139 -16.04 -22.19 12.47
CA ARG A 139 -16.48 -23.35 11.68
C ARG A 139 -15.51 -23.69 10.57
N ARG A 140 -14.97 -22.68 9.87
CA ARG A 140 -13.95 -22.85 8.83
C ARG A 140 -12.64 -23.36 9.42
N LEU A 141 -12.21 -22.86 10.59
CA LEU A 141 -11.08 -23.38 11.35
C LEU A 141 -11.36 -24.80 11.87
N ALA A 142 -12.59 -25.13 12.27
CA ALA A 142 -12.98 -26.47 12.68
C ALA A 142 -13.03 -27.46 11.49
N MET A 143 -13.42 -27.02 10.30
CA MET A 143 -13.39 -27.83 9.07
C MET A 143 -11.98 -27.94 8.47
N MET A 144 -11.16 -26.90 8.60
CA MET A 144 -9.73 -26.91 8.25
C MET A 144 -8.87 -27.58 9.32
N ARG A 145 -9.39 -27.84 10.52
CA ARG A 145 -8.94 -28.88 11.44
C ARG A 145 -9.21 -30.28 10.85
N ARG A 146 -8.64 -30.54 9.68
CA ARG A 146 -8.04 -31.85 9.44
C ARG A 146 -6.89 -32.00 10.44
N PRO A 147 -6.47 -33.22 10.79
CA PRO A 147 -5.14 -33.43 11.38
C PRO A 147 -4.10 -33.09 10.30
N SER A 148 -3.94 -31.80 10.02
CA SER A 148 -2.94 -31.23 9.13
C SER A 148 -1.91 -30.53 9.99
N GLU A 149 -0.67 -30.89 9.72
CA GLU A 149 0.60 -30.27 10.12
C GLU A 149 0.47 -28.79 10.51
N GLY A 150 1.10 -28.45 11.64
CA GLY A 150 0.89 -27.22 12.39
C GLY A 150 0.98 -25.96 11.54
N TYR A 151 -0.17 -25.31 11.35
CA TYR A 151 -0.19 -23.85 11.19
C TYR A 151 0.31 -23.27 12.51
N ILE A 152 1.56 -22.80 12.50
CA ILE A 152 2.13 -22.04 13.61
C ILE A 152 1.35 -20.74 13.66
N THR A 153 0.38 -20.62 14.56
CA THR A 153 -0.09 -19.32 15.03
C THR A 153 1.14 -18.66 15.63
N MET A 154 1.79 -17.81 14.84
CA MET A 154 2.99 -17.11 15.26
C MET A 154 2.55 -16.03 16.22
N SER A 155 2.42 -16.38 17.50
CA SER A 155 2.28 -15.43 18.60
C SER A 155 3.60 -14.67 18.71
N LEU A 156 3.80 -13.71 17.81
CA LEU A 156 4.86 -12.73 17.86
C LEU A 156 4.50 -11.71 18.94
N HIS A 157 4.54 -12.14 20.20
CA HIS A 157 4.50 -11.19 21.29
C HIS A 157 5.83 -10.44 21.32
N PRO A 158 5.83 -9.11 21.21
CA PRO A 158 7.05 -8.33 21.38
C PRO A 158 7.53 -8.50 22.83
N SER A 159 8.71 -9.09 23.02
CA SER A 159 9.39 -9.15 24.32
C SER A 159 9.87 -7.74 24.70
N SER A 160 9.49 -7.27 25.88
CA SER A 160 9.46 -5.85 26.25
C SER A 160 10.79 -5.15 26.60
N GLU A 161 11.96 -5.61 26.14
CA GLU A 161 13.23 -4.95 26.48
C GLU A 161 14.17 -4.90 25.27
N GLU A 162 14.46 -3.67 24.82
CA GLU A 162 15.41 -3.24 23.78
C GLU A 162 15.14 -3.81 22.36
N ASP A 163 14.26 -3.11 21.64
CA ASP A 163 13.69 -3.42 20.32
C ASP A 163 14.69 -3.44 19.14
N GLU A 164 15.74 -4.26 19.21
CA GLU A 164 16.38 -4.71 17.98
C GLU A 164 15.40 -5.65 17.27
N VAL A 165 14.86 -5.22 16.13
CA VAL A 165 13.95 -6.04 15.33
C VAL A 165 14.71 -7.26 14.81
N LYS A 166 14.64 -8.34 15.56
CA LYS A 166 15.26 -9.61 15.19
C LYS A 166 14.39 -10.27 14.12
N VAL A 167 14.89 -10.26 12.89
CA VAL A 167 14.28 -11.02 11.79
C VAL A 167 14.55 -12.50 12.05
N ASP A 168 13.53 -13.24 12.48
CA ASP A 168 13.60 -14.70 12.54
C ASP A 168 13.46 -15.27 11.12
N PHE A 169 14.62 -15.51 10.53
CA PHE A 169 14.79 -16.03 9.19
C PHE A 169 14.20 -17.42 8.95
N PHE A 170 14.18 -18.26 9.98
CA PHE A 170 13.56 -19.58 9.90
C PHE A 170 12.04 -19.43 9.77
N THR A 171 11.46 -18.66 10.69
CA THR A 171 10.05 -18.28 10.67
C THR A 171 9.65 -17.62 9.35
N ALA A 172 10.44 -16.64 8.89
CA ALA A 172 10.17 -15.91 7.66
C ALA A 172 10.11 -16.86 6.46
N ARG A 173 11.05 -17.80 6.36
CA ARG A 173 11.08 -18.78 5.26
C ARG A 173 9.91 -19.76 5.32
N MET A 174 9.57 -20.24 6.51
CA MET A 174 8.40 -21.11 6.71
C MET A 174 7.08 -20.41 6.37
N GLY A 175 7.05 -19.08 6.40
CA GLY A 175 5.90 -18.27 5.95
C GLY A 175 5.73 -18.18 4.43
N LEU A 176 6.70 -18.66 3.63
CA LEU A 176 6.57 -18.74 2.18
C LEU A 176 5.83 -20.04 1.81
N SER A 177 4.71 -19.93 1.09
CA SER A 177 4.05 -21.10 0.52
C SER A 177 4.92 -21.69 -0.61
N GLN A 178 4.78 -22.99 -0.86
CA GLN A 178 5.50 -23.66 -1.96
C GLN A 178 5.29 -22.95 -3.31
N GLN A 179 4.05 -22.53 -3.61
CA GLN A 179 3.74 -21.79 -4.84
C GLN A 179 4.50 -20.47 -4.94
N LEU A 180 4.66 -19.77 -3.81
CA LEU A 180 5.36 -18.51 -3.75
C LEU A 180 6.88 -18.69 -3.87
N GLU A 181 7.43 -19.75 -3.26
CA GLU A 181 8.84 -20.13 -3.41
C GLU A 181 9.17 -20.50 -4.86
N GLU A 182 8.30 -21.28 -5.52
CA GLU A 182 8.42 -21.60 -6.95
C GLU A 182 8.35 -20.34 -7.83
N HIS A 183 7.43 -19.43 -7.52
CA HIS A 183 7.29 -18.16 -8.23
C HIS A 183 8.56 -17.29 -8.08
N TYR A 184 9.09 -17.15 -6.87
CA TYR A 184 10.31 -16.38 -6.63
C TYR A 184 11.56 -17.03 -7.21
N THR A 185 11.63 -18.36 -7.19
CA THR A 185 12.70 -19.10 -7.88
C THR A 185 12.67 -18.84 -9.38
N TRP A 186 11.47 -18.82 -9.99
CA TRP A 186 11.32 -18.47 -11.39
C TRP A 186 11.78 -17.03 -11.70
N ILE A 187 11.44 -16.06 -10.83
CA ILE A 187 11.93 -14.68 -10.96
C ILE A 187 13.46 -14.66 -10.87
N PHE A 188 14.05 -15.35 -9.89
CA PHE A 188 15.50 -15.43 -9.72
C PHE A 188 16.18 -15.94 -11.00
N ASP A 189 15.75 -17.09 -11.50
CA ASP A 189 16.33 -17.75 -12.69
C ASP A 189 16.29 -16.87 -13.94
N ARG A 190 15.26 -16.00 -14.06
CA ARG A 190 15.14 -15.05 -15.16
C ARG A 190 16.27 -14.01 -15.18
N PHE A 191 16.80 -13.63 -14.02
CA PHE A 191 17.86 -12.63 -13.88
C PHE A 191 19.27 -13.22 -13.70
N VAL A 192 19.37 -14.55 -13.56
CA VAL A 192 20.66 -15.26 -13.54
C VAL A 192 21.33 -15.15 -14.91
N SER A 193 22.60 -14.72 -14.91
CA SER A 193 23.42 -14.75 -16.12
C SER A 193 23.70 -16.19 -16.53
N ARG A 194 23.61 -16.50 -17.83
CA ARG A 194 23.83 -17.85 -18.36
C ARG A 194 25.13 -18.46 -17.82
N GLY A 195 25.01 -19.64 -17.18
CA GLY A 195 26.13 -20.38 -16.61
C GLY A 195 26.56 -19.96 -15.20
N LYS A 196 25.92 -18.96 -14.59
CA LYS A 196 26.13 -18.61 -13.18
C LYS A 196 25.03 -19.22 -12.31
N ARG A 197 25.30 -19.41 -11.02
CA ARG A 197 24.31 -19.78 -9.99
C ARG A 197 23.90 -18.60 -9.10
N ARG A 198 24.45 -17.41 -9.39
CA ARG A 198 24.26 -16.19 -8.60
C ARG A 198 23.83 -15.05 -9.52
N ILE A 199 22.92 -14.20 -9.05
CA ILE A 199 22.51 -12.98 -9.74
C ILE A 199 23.43 -11.83 -9.34
N SER A 200 23.73 -10.91 -10.27
CA SER A 200 24.47 -9.69 -9.94
C SER A 200 23.63 -8.74 -9.09
N GLY A 201 24.24 -7.78 -8.41
CA GLY A 201 23.49 -6.75 -7.65
C GLY A 201 22.43 -6.01 -8.48
N GLN A 202 22.72 -5.70 -9.76
CA GLN A 202 21.72 -5.12 -10.66
C GLN A 202 20.60 -6.11 -11.03
N GLY A 203 20.94 -7.39 -11.22
CA GLY A 203 19.95 -8.45 -11.44
C GLY A 203 19.05 -8.64 -10.23
N PHE A 204 19.61 -8.61 -9.02
CA PHE A 204 18.90 -8.68 -7.74
C PHE A 204 17.89 -7.55 -7.57
N GLN A 205 18.29 -6.29 -7.80
CA GLN A 205 17.36 -5.16 -7.73
C GLN A 205 16.20 -5.30 -8.72
N ARG A 206 16.46 -5.77 -9.95
CA ARG A 206 15.40 -6.01 -10.93
C ARG A 206 14.48 -7.17 -10.53
N ALA A 207 15.05 -8.24 -9.97
CA ALA A 207 14.30 -9.38 -9.44
C ALA A 207 13.37 -8.96 -8.30
N LEU A 208 13.83 -8.11 -7.38
CA LEU A 208 13.01 -7.58 -6.30
C LEU A 208 11.87 -6.70 -6.80
N CYS A 209 12.14 -5.81 -7.77
CA CYS A 209 11.09 -5.02 -8.41
C CYS A 209 10.04 -5.92 -9.10
N GLU A 210 10.46 -7.01 -9.76
CA GLU A 210 9.55 -7.98 -10.37
C GLU A 210 8.75 -8.77 -9.32
N ALA A 211 9.32 -8.99 -8.13
CA ALA A 211 8.63 -9.58 -6.98
C ALA A 211 7.73 -8.59 -6.23
N GLY A 212 7.59 -7.34 -6.70
CA GLY A 212 6.75 -6.31 -6.08
C GLY A 212 7.38 -5.59 -4.88
N ILE A 213 8.66 -5.83 -4.58
CA ILE A 213 9.36 -5.16 -3.47
C ILE A 213 10.09 -3.93 -4.03
N VAL A 214 9.56 -2.75 -3.69
CA VAL A 214 10.14 -1.46 -4.08
C VAL A 214 10.22 -0.56 -2.86
N ALA A 215 11.44 -0.14 -2.49
CA ALA A 215 11.67 0.81 -1.40
C ALA A 215 11.61 2.25 -1.94
N ASN A 216 10.46 2.89 -1.81
CA ASN A 216 10.18 4.24 -2.29
C ASN A 216 10.43 5.32 -1.23
N SER A 217 10.30 4.96 0.06
CA SER A 217 10.56 5.88 1.16
C SER A 217 11.96 5.69 1.76
N VAL A 218 12.46 6.71 2.46
CA VAL A 218 13.75 6.62 3.17
C VAL A 218 13.68 5.55 4.26
N ALA A 219 12.57 5.46 4.98
CA ALA A 219 12.33 4.43 5.99
C ALA A 219 12.36 3.02 5.38
N GLU A 220 11.67 2.79 4.24
CA GLU A 220 11.72 1.51 3.54
C GLU A 220 13.12 1.15 3.06
N GLN A 221 13.92 2.13 2.64
CA GLN A 221 15.31 1.90 2.23
C GLN A 221 16.19 1.51 3.42
N ASP A 222 15.97 2.09 4.59
CA ASP A 222 16.71 1.75 5.80
C ASP A 222 16.33 0.34 6.29
N THR A 223 15.04 0.01 6.28
CA THR A 223 14.54 -1.36 6.51
C THR A 223 15.18 -2.35 5.53
N PHE A 224 15.19 -2.01 4.24
CA PHE A 224 15.78 -2.85 3.21
C PHE A 224 17.26 -3.12 3.48
N ARG A 225 18.04 -2.09 3.83
CA ARG A 225 19.46 -2.24 4.19
C ARG A 225 19.64 -3.12 5.42
N MET A 226 18.80 -2.93 6.44
CA MET A 226 18.84 -3.74 7.65
C MET A 226 18.57 -5.22 7.35
N VAL A 227 17.50 -5.54 6.62
CA VAL A 227 17.18 -6.93 6.24
C VAL A 227 18.31 -7.52 5.40
N GLN A 228 18.84 -6.76 4.44
CA GLN A 228 19.99 -7.19 3.64
C GLN A 228 21.18 -7.57 4.51
N THR A 229 21.60 -6.69 5.44
CA THR A 229 22.72 -6.97 6.36
C THR A 229 22.49 -8.25 7.15
N LYS A 230 21.30 -8.41 7.71
CA LYS A 230 20.94 -9.60 8.50
C LYS A 230 20.91 -10.87 7.65
N VAL A 231 20.44 -10.82 6.40
CA VAL A 231 20.47 -11.96 5.47
C VAL A 231 21.89 -12.38 5.17
N ILE A 232 22.79 -11.42 4.93
CA ILE A 232 24.20 -11.70 4.65
C ILE A 232 24.87 -12.33 5.86
N GLU A 233 24.68 -11.74 7.05
CA GLU A 233 25.17 -12.27 8.33
C GLU A 233 24.69 -13.71 8.53
N HIS A 234 23.40 -13.98 8.30
CA HIS A 234 22.81 -15.30 8.45
C HIS A 234 23.33 -16.34 7.44
N CYS A 235 23.47 -15.96 6.16
CA CYS A 235 23.80 -16.91 5.10
C CYS A 235 25.31 -17.15 4.95
N ARG A 236 26.16 -16.17 5.28
CA ARG A 236 27.61 -16.24 5.08
C ARG A 236 28.39 -16.52 6.37
N GLY A 237 27.74 -16.37 7.52
CA GLY A 237 28.39 -16.49 8.82
C GLY A 237 29.30 -15.30 9.15
N ASP A 238 29.75 -15.25 10.40
CA ASP A 238 30.54 -14.15 10.97
C ASP A 238 31.99 -14.12 10.42
N GLU A 239 32.53 -15.28 10.05
CA GLU A 239 33.92 -15.44 9.59
C GLU A 239 34.18 -14.90 8.16
N SER A 240 33.15 -14.51 7.41
CA SER A 240 33.29 -14.03 6.03
C SER A 240 33.51 -12.50 5.91
N LEU A 241 33.50 -11.76 7.02
CA LEU A 241 33.51 -10.30 7.01
C LEU A 241 34.88 -9.66 6.74
N GLU A 242 35.99 -10.40 6.86
CA GLU A 242 37.32 -9.80 6.71
C GLU A 242 37.80 -9.70 5.24
N ASP A 243 37.36 -10.60 4.36
CA ASP A 243 37.86 -10.67 2.97
C ASP A 243 36.81 -10.41 1.88
N GLU A 244 35.50 -10.45 2.18
CA GLU A 244 34.46 -10.21 1.18
C GLU A 244 34.00 -8.75 1.22
N PRO A 245 34.13 -7.98 0.12
CA PRO A 245 33.83 -6.55 0.11
C PRO A 245 32.37 -6.30 0.49
N ASP A 246 32.17 -5.40 1.46
CA ASP A 246 30.86 -4.96 1.95
C ASP A 246 29.87 -4.83 0.77
N PRO A 247 28.78 -5.61 0.77
CA PRO A 247 27.82 -5.59 -0.31
C PRO A 247 26.99 -4.30 -0.39
N ALA A 248 27.20 -3.34 0.50
CA ALA A 248 26.76 -1.97 0.29
C ALA A 248 27.76 -1.12 -0.54
N ARG A 249 29.02 -1.55 -0.67
CA ARG A 249 30.14 -0.72 -1.18
C ARG A 249 30.89 -1.32 -2.38
N GLY A 250 30.75 -2.62 -2.66
CA GLY A 250 31.51 -3.34 -3.69
C GLY A 250 30.94 -3.31 -5.13
N LYS A 251 31.81 -3.29 -6.15
CA LYS A 251 31.46 -3.29 -7.58
C LYS A 251 30.93 -4.63 -8.13
N SER A 252 30.94 -5.72 -7.36
CA SER A 252 30.53 -7.04 -7.87
C SER A 252 29.90 -7.93 -6.80
N ILE A 253 28.78 -7.50 -6.26
CA ILE A 253 28.00 -8.33 -5.33
C ILE A 253 27.19 -9.33 -6.15
N SER A 254 27.24 -10.59 -5.72
CA SER A 254 26.44 -11.65 -6.30
C SER A 254 25.61 -12.34 -5.23
N TRP A 255 24.36 -12.66 -5.56
CA TRP A 255 23.36 -13.21 -4.66
C TRP A 255 22.99 -14.62 -5.10
N SER A 256 23.05 -15.57 -4.19
CA SER A 256 22.53 -16.93 -4.36
C SER A 256 21.00 -16.94 -4.30
N LEU A 257 20.38 -18.03 -4.76
CA LEU A 257 18.93 -18.22 -4.67
C LEU A 257 18.46 -18.16 -3.21
N ASP A 258 19.23 -18.78 -2.31
CA ASP A 258 18.89 -18.84 -0.89
C ASP A 258 18.87 -17.43 -0.28
N GLU A 259 19.94 -16.64 -0.45
CA GLU A 259 19.98 -15.25 0.01
C GLU A 259 18.82 -14.40 -0.57
N PHE A 260 18.45 -14.63 -1.84
CA PHE A 260 17.32 -13.94 -2.47
C PHE A 260 15.98 -14.31 -1.84
N LEU A 261 15.71 -15.59 -1.61
CA LEU A 261 14.49 -16.05 -0.94
C LEU A 261 14.42 -15.54 0.50
N MET A 262 15.54 -15.56 1.23
CA MET A 262 15.63 -15.04 2.60
C MET A 262 15.39 -13.54 2.65
N MET A 263 15.84 -12.79 1.64
CA MET A 263 15.51 -11.37 1.51
C MET A 263 14.01 -11.15 1.36
N LEU A 264 13.35 -11.86 0.45
CA LEU A 264 11.91 -11.74 0.21
C LEU A 264 11.10 -12.11 1.45
N ALA A 265 11.48 -13.21 2.10
CA ALA A 265 10.90 -13.68 3.35
C ALA A 265 11.06 -12.64 4.46
N GLY A 266 12.27 -12.12 4.66
CA GLY A 266 12.58 -11.12 5.68
C GLY A 266 11.83 -9.81 5.47
N MET A 267 11.76 -9.31 4.23
CA MET A 267 10.99 -8.11 3.90
C MET A 267 9.50 -8.28 4.18
N ARG A 268 8.91 -9.43 3.81
CA ARG A 268 7.50 -9.74 4.10
C ARG A 268 7.24 -9.83 5.60
N GLN A 269 8.12 -10.51 6.33
CA GLN A 269 8.02 -10.64 7.78
C GLN A 269 8.08 -9.28 8.48
N PHE A 270 8.96 -8.39 8.02
CA PHE A 270 9.05 -7.04 8.56
C PHE A 270 7.79 -6.22 8.27
N ALA A 271 7.27 -6.27 7.04
CA ALA A 271 6.01 -5.59 6.69
C ALA A 271 4.84 -6.10 7.53
N ILE A 272 4.80 -7.40 7.81
CA ILE A 272 3.85 -8.00 8.76
C ILE A 272 4.06 -7.37 10.14
N GLN A 273 5.28 -7.39 10.71
CA GLN A 273 5.56 -6.85 12.03
C GLN A 273 5.22 -5.36 12.18
N GLU A 274 5.56 -4.51 11.21
CA GLU A 274 5.18 -3.10 11.24
C GLU A 274 3.66 -2.92 11.25
N ARG A 275 2.96 -3.71 10.43
CA ARG A 275 1.49 -3.73 10.42
C ARG A 275 0.92 -4.17 11.76
N TRP A 276 1.51 -5.18 12.41
CA TRP A 276 1.12 -5.60 13.76
C TRP A 276 1.35 -4.50 14.80
N LYS A 277 2.51 -3.83 14.80
CA LYS A 277 2.80 -2.70 15.70
C LYS A 277 1.82 -1.55 15.50
N ALA A 278 1.51 -1.21 14.24
CA ALA A 278 0.51 -0.19 13.91
C ALA A 278 -0.88 -0.60 14.41
N ASN A 279 -1.27 -1.85 14.21
CA ASN A 279 -2.54 -2.37 14.71
C ASN A 279 -2.60 -2.33 16.25
N GLU A 280 -1.53 -2.76 16.95
CA GLU A 280 -1.46 -2.76 18.41
C GLU A 280 -1.59 -1.34 18.98
N ALA A 281 -0.93 -0.37 18.36
CA ALA A 281 -1.09 1.04 18.72
C ALA A 281 -2.55 1.52 18.57
N LEU A 282 -3.20 1.15 17.46
CA LEU A 282 -4.62 1.47 17.23
C LEU A 282 -5.54 0.76 18.24
N ALA A 283 -5.26 -0.49 18.59
CA ALA A 283 -6.03 -1.24 19.57
C ALA A 283 -5.95 -0.60 20.95
N SER A 284 -4.75 -0.18 21.35
CA SER A 284 -4.52 0.57 22.59
C SER A 284 -5.26 1.91 22.60
N GLU A 285 -5.25 2.65 21.49
CA GLU A 285 -5.98 3.92 21.35
C GLU A 285 -7.50 3.74 21.44
N LEU A 286 -8.03 2.65 20.87
CA LEU A 286 -9.47 2.38 20.81
C LEU A 286 -9.99 1.54 22.00
N GLY A 287 -9.12 1.09 22.90
CA GLY A 287 -9.48 0.21 24.01
C GLY A 287 -9.91 -1.20 23.59
N ILE A 288 -9.45 -1.67 22.43
CA ILE A 288 -9.76 -2.99 21.88
C ILE A 288 -8.71 -3.99 22.37
N SER A 289 -9.13 -5.20 22.75
CA SER A 289 -8.17 -6.27 23.09
C SER A 289 -7.38 -6.73 21.85
N PRO A 290 -6.11 -7.14 22.00
CA PRO A 290 -5.30 -7.59 20.86
C PRO A 290 -5.92 -8.80 20.15
N THR A 291 -6.63 -9.67 20.88
CA THR A 291 -7.33 -10.81 20.29
C THR A 291 -8.51 -10.38 19.41
N ALA A 292 -9.33 -9.43 19.87
CA ALA A 292 -10.44 -8.90 19.08
C ALA A 292 -9.95 -8.15 17.83
N LEU A 293 -8.82 -7.44 17.95
CA LEU A 293 -8.18 -6.77 16.83
C LEU A 293 -7.76 -7.75 15.72
N GLU A 294 -7.17 -8.90 16.06
CA GLU A 294 -6.83 -9.95 15.09
C GLU A 294 -8.07 -10.52 14.40
N GLU A 295 -9.18 -10.68 15.13
CA GLU A 295 -10.45 -11.10 14.57
C GLU A 295 -10.99 -10.06 13.58
N PHE A 296 -11.02 -8.78 13.96
CA PHE A 296 -11.42 -7.69 13.09
C PHE A 296 -10.54 -7.58 11.85
N ARG A 297 -9.22 -7.77 11.99
CA ARG A 297 -8.29 -7.77 10.87
C ARG A 297 -8.59 -8.88 9.89
N SER A 298 -8.84 -10.08 10.40
CA SER A 298 -9.20 -11.23 9.58
C SER A 298 -10.51 -11.02 8.83
N VAL A 299 -11.50 -10.38 9.44
CA VAL A 299 -12.77 -10.05 8.77
C VAL A 299 -12.56 -8.97 7.71
N PHE A 300 -11.72 -7.97 7.99
CA PHE A 300 -11.38 -6.93 7.04
C PHE A 300 -10.69 -7.50 5.79
N GLU A 301 -9.68 -8.36 5.98
CA GLU A 301 -8.94 -9.00 4.88
C GLU A 301 -9.81 -10.00 4.10
N GLU A 302 -10.81 -10.62 4.72
CA GLU A 302 -11.79 -11.47 4.00
C GLU A 302 -12.82 -10.64 3.22
N ALA A 303 -13.06 -9.39 3.60
CA ALA A 303 -13.97 -8.49 2.89
C ALA A 303 -13.28 -7.74 1.72
N ASP A 304 -11.99 -7.47 1.85
CA ASP A 304 -11.12 -6.83 0.84
C ASP A 304 -10.69 -7.86 -0.22
N ASP A 305 -11.64 -8.25 -1.07
CA ASP A 305 -11.48 -9.29 -2.11
C ASP A 305 -10.33 -8.99 -3.09
N ASP A 306 -10.06 -7.71 -3.36
CA ASP A 306 -9.04 -7.27 -4.33
C ASP A 306 -7.68 -6.97 -3.70
N GLU A 307 -7.55 -7.18 -2.39
CA GLU A 307 -6.34 -6.89 -1.59
C GLU A 307 -5.86 -5.44 -1.77
N SER A 308 -6.77 -4.50 -2.03
CA SER A 308 -6.43 -3.08 -2.20
C SER A 308 -5.99 -2.41 -0.89
N GLY A 309 -6.34 -3.00 0.25
CA GLY A 309 -6.18 -2.43 1.58
C GLY A 309 -7.36 -1.55 1.99
N PHE A 310 -8.41 -1.49 1.18
CA PHE A 310 -9.60 -0.68 1.41
C PHE A 310 -10.86 -1.49 1.11
N ILE A 311 -11.90 -1.34 1.92
CA ILE A 311 -13.20 -1.95 1.62
C ILE A 311 -14.05 -0.94 0.85
N GLY A 312 -14.31 -1.22 -0.42
CA GLY A 312 -15.22 -0.45 -1.25
C GLY A 312 -16.70 -0.67 -0.89
N VAL A 313 -17.59 0.17 -1.41
CA VAL A 313 -19.05 0.06 -1.15
C VAL A 313 -19.61 -1.30 -1.56
N GLN A 314 -19.12 -1.89 -2.67
CA GLN A 314 -19.58 -3.19 -3.16
C GLN A 314 -19.12 -4.35 -2.27
N GLU A 315 -17.88 -4.31 -1.78
CA GLU A 315 -17.34 -5.28 -0.83
C GLU A 315 -18.07 -5.20 0.50
N LEU A 316 -18.29 -3.99 1.01
CA LEU A 316 -19.08 -3.75 2.19
C LEU A 316 -20.52 -4.28 2.03
N GLN A 317 -21.14 -4.07 0.87
CA GLN A 317 -22.47 -4.58 0.57
C GLN A 317 -22.50 -6.12 0.53
N ARG A 318 -21.51 -6.75 -0.12
CA ARG A 318 -21.37 -8.22 -0.15
C ARG A 318 -21.21 -8.78 1.26
N MET A 319 -20.32 -8.17 2.06
CA MET A 319 -20.10 -8.52 3.45
C MET A 319 -21.41 -8.42 4.26
N LEU A 320 -22.18 -7.33 4.11
CA LEU A 320 -23.48 -7.18 4.78
C LEU A 320 -24.55 -8.17 4.27
N THR A 321 -24.48 -8.55 2.99
CA THR A 321 -25.39 -9.54 2.41
C THR A 321 -25.18 -10.92 3.02
N LEU A 322 -23.96 -11.26 3.46
CA LEU A 322 -23.68 -12.53 4.15
C LEU A 322 -24.40 -12.67 5.50
N VAL A 323 -24.94 -11.58 6.05
CA VAL A 323 -25.76 -11.59 7.28
C VAL A 323 -27.22 -11.22 7.02
N ASP A 324 -27.69 -11.49 5.80
CA ASP A 324 -29.06 -11.21 5.34
C ASP A 324 -29.45 -9.72 5.39
N LEU A 325 -28.46 -8.80 5.40
CA LEU A 325 -28.72 -7.39 5.20
C LEU A 325 -28.55 -7.01 3.74
N HIS A 326 -29.57 -6.34 3.23
CA HIS A 326 -29.60 -5.91 1.85
C HIS A 326 -29.68 -4.39 1.76
N PRO A 327 -28.68 -3.64 2.30
CA PRO A 327 -28.68 -2.19 2.20
C PRO A 327 -28.44 -1.79 0.74
N THR A 328 -29.16 -0.77 0.31
CA THR A 328 -28.93 -0.16 -0.99
C THR A 328 -27.64 0.66 -0.97
N ASP A 329 -26.97 0.81 -2.11
CA ASP A 329 -25.74 1.61 -2.24
C ASP A 329 -25.91 3.04 -1.70
N LYS A 330 -27.10 3.61 -1.85
CA LYS A 330 -27.45 4.94 -1.33
C LYS A 330 -27.47 4.97 0.20
N GLU A 331 -27.98 3.91 0.84
CA GLU A 331 -27.99 3.78 2.30
C GLU A 331 -26.58 3.61 2.84
N LEU A 332 -25.74 2.79 2.19
CA LEU A 332 -24.33 2.62 2.56
C LEU A 332 -23.55 3.92 2.43
N LYS A 333 -23.66 4.61 1.28
CA LYS A 333 -23.01 5.91 1.09
C LYS A 333 -23.47 6.96 2.10
N LEU A 334 -24.76 6.95 2.46
CA LEU A 334 -25.29 7.86 3.48
C LEU A 334 -24.76 7.52 4.88
N LEU A 335 -24.58 6.24 5.18
CA LEU A 335 -24.00 5.75 6.43
C LEU A 335 -22.53 6.17 6.55
N LEU A 336 -21.71 5.88 5.54
CA LEU A 336 -20.28 6.25 5.51
C LEU A 336 -20.11 7.77 5.64
N ARG A 337 -20.89 8.54 4.87
CA ARG A 337 -20.88 10.01 4.94
C ARG A 337 -21.22 10.56 6.33
N ARG A 338 -22.12 9.90 7.06
CA ARG A 338 -22.48 10.34 8.43
C ARG A 338 -21.41 10.03 9.45
N LEU A 339 -20.64 8.97 9.23
CA LEU A 339 -19.50 8.64 10.06
C LEU A 339 -18.28 9.52 9.75
N GLY A 340 -18.34 10.33 8.69
CA GLY A 340 -17.22 11.12 8.22
C GLY A 340 -16.18 10.30 7.44
N ILE A 341 -16.56 9.09 7.02
CA ILE A 341 -15.71 8.17 6.28
C ILE A 341 -15.90 8.43 4.78
N GLY A 342 -14.84 8.19 4.00
CA GLY A 342 -14.86 8.29 2.54
C GLY A 342 -15.76 7.23 1.87
N GLU A 343 -15.62 7.08 0.55
CA GLU A 343 -16.28 5.98 -0.18
C GLU A 343 -15.57 4.63 0.00
N GLU A 344 -14.32 4.68 0.48
CA GLU A 344 -13.43 3.55 0.74
C GLU A 344 -13.16 3.50 2.25
N LEU A 345 -13.30 2.31 2.83
CA LEU A 345 -13.14 2.05 4.25
C LEU A 345 -11.70 1.60 4.51
N THR A 346 -10.92 2.42 5.22
CA THR A 346 -9.63 1.97 5.74
C THR A 346 -9.82 1.00 6.90
N PHE A 347 -8.78 0.24 7.25
CA PHE A 347 -8.84 -0.63 8.44
C PHE A 347 -9.14 0.16 9.73
N THR A 348 -8.57 1.37 9.86
CA THR A 348 -8.84 2.25 11.00
C THR A 348 -10.30 2.68 11.06
N ASP A 349 -10.88 3.08 9.92
CA ASP A 349 -12.29 3.44 9.82
C ASP A 349 -13.18 2.24 10.19
N PHE A 350 -12.81 1.04 9.74
CA PHE A 350 -13.52 -0.20 10.07
C PHE A 350 -13.52 -0.48 11.58
N LEU A 351 -12.37 -0.36 12.25
CA LEU A 351 -12.29 -0.53 13.70
C LEU A 351 -13.13 0.50 14.45
N GLN A 352 -13.11 1.77 14.03
CA GLN A 352 -13.95 2.81 14.64
C GLN A 352 -15.45 2.52 14.50
N ILE A 353 -15.87 1.92 13.38
CA ILE A 353 -17.25 1.44 13.22
C ILE A 353 -17.54 0.32 14.22
N MET A 354 -16.65 -0.67 14.33
CA MET A 354 -16.87 -1.83 15.19
C MET A 354 -16.97 -1.45 16.67
N VAL A 355 -16.11 -0.54 17.14
CA VAL A 355 -16.18 -0.02 18.51
C VAL A 355 -17.51 0.70 18.77
N LYS A 356 -17.93 1.59 17.86
CA LYS A 356 -19.22 2.30 18.00
C LYS A 356 -20.42 1.36 17.98
N VAL A 357 -20.33 0.29 17.20
CA VAL A 357 -21.36 -0.76 17.14
C VAL A 357 -21.40 -1.54 18.46
N GLU A 358 -20.25 -1.91 19.01
CA GLU A 358 -20.14 -2.62 20.29
C GLU A 358 -20.68 -1.79 21.46
N GLU A 359 -20.28 -0.52 21.57
CA GLU A 359 -20.80 0.43 22.57
C GLU A 359 -22.32 0.56 22.51
N PHE A 360 -22.90 0.43 21.31
CA PHE A 360 -24.33 0.52 21.13
C PHE A 360 -25.07 -0.77 21.49
N VAL A 361 -24.45 -1.94 21.24
CA VAL A 361 -25.07 -3.24 21.55
C VAL A 361 -25.06 -3.53 23.05
N ARG A 362 -24.08 -3.00 23.78
CA ARG A 362 -23.95 -3.19 25.24
C ARG A 362 -24.05 -1.86 26.00
N PRO A 363 -25.22 -1.18 25.97
CA PRO A 363 -25.38 0.10 26.65
C PRO A 363 -25.30 -0.02 28.17
N ASP A 364 -25.58 -1.20 28.73
CA ASP A 364 -25.76 -1.41 30.17
C ASP A 364 -24.47 -1.82 30.92
N GLU A 365 -23.33 -2.00 30.23
CA GLU A 365 -22.05 -2.42 30.84
C GLU A 365 -21.10 -1.25 31.18
N LYS A 366 -21.54 0.01 31.01
CA LYS A 366 -20.71 1.22 31.23
C LYS A 366 -20.96 1.93 32.56
#